data_AF-A0A1Y2MM38-F1
#
_entry.id   AF-A0A1Y2MM38-F1
#
_cell.length_a   1.000
_cell.length_b   1.000
_cell.length_c   1.000
_cell.angle_alpha   90.00
_cell.angle_beta   90.00
_cell.angle_gamma   90.00
#
_symmetry.space_group_name_H-M   'P 1'
#
loop_
_entity.id
_entity.type
_entity.pdbx_description
1 polymer ?
#
loop_
_entity_poly.entity_id
_entity_poly.type
_entity_poly.pdbx_seq_one_letter_code
_entity_poly.pdbx_strand_id
1 'polypeptide(L)'
;MACRTRRLIGLDEIAEFTRRVLPGAMENGTVEYRVEHVRFVTPDIALTGVAQQYLDAAGQPLEPPALGSPSYVWQRTDGTWKIIIAQNTTFSST
;
A
#
# COMPACT_ATOMS: atom_id res chain seq x y z
N MET A 1 -0.41 17.67 -12.03
CA MET A 1 -0.02 16.72 -10.96
C MET A 1 0.63 15.52 -11.62
N ALA A 2 1.96 15.42 -11.61
CA ALA A 2 2.65 14.31 -12.26
C ALA A 2 2.63 13.09 -11.32
N CYS A 3 1.80 12.09 -11.62
CA CYS A 3 1.89 10.77 -10.99
C CYS A 3 3.17 10.11 -11.50
N ARG A 4 4.27 10.27 -10.77
CA ARG A 4 5.54 9.63 -11.11
C ARG A 4 5.52 8.22 -10.52
N THR A 5 4.80 7.31 -11.16
CA THR A 5 4.80 5.90 -10.78
C THR A 5 6.22 5.36 -10.91
N ARG A 6 6.88 5.06 -9.78
CA ARG A 6 8.19 4.42 -9.76
C ARG A 6 7.99 2.92 -9.60
N ARG A 7 8.52 2.15 -10.54
CA ARG A 7 8.58 0.69 -10.44
C ARG A 7 9.83 0.30 -9.67
N LEU A 8 9.66 -0.51 -8.63
CA LEU A 8 10.73 -1.07 -7.80
C LEU A 8 10.67 -2.59 -7.95
N ILE A 9 11.80 -3.26 -8.16
CA ILE A 9 11.86 -4.70 -8.43
C ILE A 9 12.82 -5.36 -7.42
N GLY A 10 12.29 -6.35 -6.69
CA GLY A 10 13.05 -7.11 -5.71
C GLY A 10 13.13 -6.45 -4.33
N LEU A 11 13.40 -7.27 -3.32
CA LEU A 11 13.36 -6.84 -1.92
C LEU A 11 14.41 -5.78 -1.60
N ASP A 12 15.61 -5.86 -2.18
CA ASP A 12 16.70 -4.92 -1.88
C ASP A 12 16.39 -3.51 -2.36
N GLU A 13 15.90 -3.36 -3.61
CA GLU A 13 15.51 -2.06 -4.16
C GLU A 13 14.34 -1.47 -3.37
N ILE A 14 13.33 -2.29 -3.05
CA ILE A 14 12.19 -1.88 -2.24
C ILE A 14 12.65 -1.44 -0.85
N ALA A 15 13.55 -2.18 -0.21
CA ALA A 15 14.03 -1.88 1.14
C ALA A 15 14.89 -0.60 1.16
N GLU A 16 15.77 -0.41 0.19
CA GLU A 16 16.57 0.81 0.05
C GLU A 16 15.69 2.03 -0.20
N PHE A 17 14.71 1.92 -1.10
CA PHE A 17 13.77 2.99 -1.38
C PHE A 17 12.92 3.32 -0.15
N THR A 18 12.32 2.31 0.47
CA THR A 18 11.42 2.45 1.63
C THR A 18 12.15 3.09 2.82
N ARG A 19 13.39 2.69 3.10
CA ARG A 19 14.23 3.32 4.15
C ARG A 19 14.46 4.81 3.92
N ARG A 20 14.57 5.25 2.67
CA ARG A 20 14.78 6.66 2.32
C ARG A 20 13.50 7.48 2.44
N VAL A 21 12.35 6.92 2.05
CA VAL A 21 11.10 7.69 1.94
C VAL A 21 10.23 7.62 3.19
N LEU A 22 10.22 6.51 3.94
CA LEU A 22 9.34 6.38 5.11
C LEU A 22 9.55 7.44 6.19
N PRO A 23 10.79 7.80 6.58
CA PRO A 23 10.99 8.81 7.60
C PRO A 23 10.31 10.14 7.26
N GLY A 24 10.30 10.56 6.00
CA GLY A 24 9.64 11.80 5.58
C GLY A 24 8.16 11.63 5.20
N ALA A 25 7.76 10.47 4.69
CA ALA A 25 6.39 10.22 4.24
C ALA A 25 5.40 9.97 5.38
N MET A 26 5.89 9.51 6.54
CA MET A 26 5.06 9.04 7.66
C MET A 26 5.46 9.68 9.00
N GLU A 27 6.31 10.72 9.00
CA GLU A 27 6.82 11.34 10.23
C GLU A 27 5.71 11.85 11.16
N ASN A 28 4.66 12.42 10.57
CA ASN A 28 3.61 13.18 11.26
C ASN A 28 2.22 12.61 11.03
N GLY A 29 2.12 11.31 10.73
CA GLY A 29 0.83 10.70 10.40
C GLY A 29 0.88 9.19 10.37
N THR A 30 -0.30 8.62 10.16
CA THR A 30 -0.48 7.19 9.95
C THR A 30 -1.37 6.95 8.74
N VAL A 31 -1.59 5.68 8.40
CA VAL A 31 -2.50 5.30 7.33
C VAL A 31 -3.43 4.20 7.83
N GLU A 32 -4.73 4.43 7.70
CA GLU A 32 -5.74 3.38 7.90
C GLU A 32 -5.87 2.55 6.62
N TYR A 33 -5.89 1.22 6.79
CA TYR A 33 -6.12 0.24 5.74
C TYR A 33 -7.39 -0.54 6.05
N ARG A 34 -8.32 -0.59 5.10
CA ARG A 34 -9.53 -1.41 5.15
C ARG A 34 -9.54 -2.39 3.99
N VAL A 35 -9.47 -3.68 4.29
CA VAL A 35 -9.58 -4.72 3.26
C VAL A 35 -11.02 -4.77 2.76
N GLU A 36 -11.21 -4.48 1.47
CA GLU A 36 -12.54 -4.48 0.82
C GLU A 36 -12.78 -5.76 0.02
N HIS A 37 -11.71 -6.37 -0.48
CA HIS A 37 -11.80 -7.55 -1.31
C HIS A 37 -10.68 -8.54 -1.02
N VAL A 38 -11.03 -9.82 -0.95
CA VAL A 38 -10.08 -10.93 -0.90
C VAL A 38 -10.52 -11.98 -1.92
N ARG A 39 -9.63 -12.36 -2.82
CA ARG A 39 -9.87 -13.41 -3.81
C ARG A 39 -8.71 -14.39 -3.87
N PHE A 40 -9.01 -15.66 -3.61
CA PHE A 40 -8.08 -16.74 -3.93
C PHE A 40 -8.14 -17.06 -5.42
N VAL A 41 -7.00 -16.90 -6.11
CA VAL A 41 -6.82 -17.28 -7.52
C VAL A 41 -6.49 -18.78 -7.59
N THR A 42 -5.65 -19.24 -6.67
CA THR A 42 -5.33 -20.64 -6.40
C THR A 42 -5.24 -20.83 -4.87
N PRO A 43 -5.08 -22.06 -4.35
CA PRO A 43 -4.88 -22.27 -2.91
C PRO A 43 -3.67 -21.51 -2.31
N ASP A 44 -2.68 -21.16 -3.14
CA ASP A 44 -1.43 -20.52 -2.72
C ASP A 44 -1.24 -19.10 -3.31
N ILE A 45 -2.24 -18.57 -4.04
CA ILE A 45 -2.20 -17.21 -4.60
C ILE A 45 -3.50 -16.48 -4.25
N ALA A 46 -3.37 -15.33 -3.59
CA ALA A 46 -4.50 -14.47 -3.25
C ALA A 46 -4.28 -13.04 -3.75
N LEU A 47 -5.38 -12.37 -4.08
CA LEU A 47 -5.44 -10.95 -4.41
C LEU A 47 -6.24 -10.24 -3.32
N THR A 48 -5.74 -9.11 -2.83
CA THR A 48 -6.50 -8.23 -1.93
C THR A 48 -6.65 -6.84 -2.52
N GLY A 49 -7.86 -6.30 -2.48
CA GLY A 49 -8.16 -4.88 -2.72
C GLY A 49 -8.41 -4.18 -1.39
N VAL A 50 -7.82 -3.00 -1.24
CA VAL A 50 -7.82 -2.24 0.02
C VAL A 50 -8.21 -0.80 -0.23
N ALA A 51 -9.04 -0.24 0.66
CA ALA A 51 -9.22 1.19 0.79
C ALA A 51 -8.20 1.74 1.80
N GLN A 52 -7.52 2.81 1.41
CA GLN A 52 -6.46 3.44 2.18
C GLN A 52 -6.80 4.91 2.44
N GLN A 53 -6.65 5.36 3.69
CA GLN A 53 -6.81 6.77 4.08
C GLN A 53 -5.63 7.24 4.92
N TYR A 54 -5.00 8.35 4.54
CA TYR A 54 -3.95 8.97 5.34
C TYR A 54 -4.58 9.79 6.48
N LEU A 55 -3.97 9.69 7.65
CA LEU A 55 -4.38 10.36 8.88
C LEU A 55 -3.21 11.21 9.42
N ASP A 56 -3.54 12.31 10.09
CA ASP A 56 -2.55 13.11 10.83
C ASP A 56 -2.07 12.41 12.12
N ALA A 57 -1.18 13.07 12.86
CA ALA A 57 -0.66 12.57 14.13
C ALA A 57 -1.74 12.39 15.23
N ALA A 58 -2.90 13.05 15.09
CA ALA A 58 -4.05 12.89 15.99
C ALA A 58 -5.02 11.79 15.51
N GLY A 59 -4.69 11.10 14.41
CA GLY A 59 -5.53 10.05 13.82
C GLY A 59 -6.75 10.59 13.07
N GLN A 60 -6.77 11.88 12.73
CA GLN A 60 -7.86 12.47 11.96
C GLN A 60 -7.54 12.42 10.45
N PRO A 61 -8.55 12.27 9.57
CA PRO A 61 -8.35 12.40 8.14
C PRO A 61 -7.67 13.73 7.78
N LEU A 62 -6.73 13.68 6.84
CA LEU A 62 -6.14 14.89 6.29
C LEU A 62 -7.19 15.72 5.53
N GLU A 63 -7.01 17.04 5.51
CA GLU A 63 -7.85 17.97 4.75
C GLU A 63 -6.99 18.72 3.71
N PRO A 64 -7.23 18.52 2.39
CA PRO A 64 -8.22 17.61 1.80
C PRO A 64 -7.85 16.13 2.00
N PRO A 65 -8.83 15.20 1.91
CA PRO A 65 -8.58 13.77 2.06
C PRO A 65 -7.53 13.24 1.07
N ALA A 66 -6.50 12.61 1.62
CA ALA A 66 -5.55 11.83 0.84
C ALA A 66 -5.97 10.35 0.89
N LEU A 67 -6.36 9.81 -0.26
CA LEU A 67 -6.90 8.46 -0.40
C LEU A 67 -6.06 7.61 -1.34
N GLY A 68 -6.09 6.30 -1.10
CA GLY A 68 -5.44 5.29 -1.95
C GLY A 68 -6.31 4.05 -2.13
N SER A 69 -6.06 3.34 -3.23
CA SER A 69 -6.67 2.04 -3.51
C SER A 69 -5.58 1.01 -3.84
N PRO A 70 -4.81 0.54 -2.84
CA PRO A 70 -3.78 -0.44 -3.07
C PRO A 70 -4.34 -1.84 -3.39
N SER A 71 -3.67 -2.51 -4.31
CA SER A 71 -3.86 -3.91 -4.64
C SER A 71 -2.59 -4.69 -4.32
N TYR A 72 -2.77 -5.86 -3.71
CA TYR A 72 -1.68 -6.76 -3.36
C TYR A 72 -1.94 -8.16 -3.90
N VAL A 73 -0.92 -8.75 -4.51
CA VAL A 73 -0.88 -10.19 -4.81
C VAL A 73 -0.01 -10.86 -3.78
N TRP A 74 -0.55 -11.89 -3.17
CA TRP A 74 0.07 -12.68 -2.12
C TRP A 74 0.37 -14.06 -2.65
N GLN A 75 1.54 -14.58 -2.31
CA GLN A 75 1.92 -15.98 -2.54
C GLN A 75 2.18 -16.66 -1.21
N ARG A 76 1.64 -17.87 -1.04
CA ARG A 76 1.99 -18.76 0.06
C ARG A 76 3.19 -19.62 -0.34
N THR A 77 4.22 -19.62 0.48
CA THR A 77 5.39 -20.51 0.34
C THR A 77 5.76 -21.00 1.72
N ASP A 78 5.88 -22.33 1.88
CA ASP A 78 6.16 -22.99 3.16
C ASP A 78 5.22 -22.51 4.29
N GLY A 79 3.94 -22.40 3.98
CA GLY A 79 2.89 -21.94 4.91
C GLY A 79 2.86 -20.44 5.18
N THR A 80 3.81 -19.66 4.66
CA THR A 80 3.92 -18.22 4.88
C THR A 80 3.41 -17.43 3.68
N TRP A 81 2.49 -16.49 3.90
CA TRP A 81 2.04 -15.56 2.88
C TRP A 81 2.99 -14.36 2.77
N LYS A 82 3.42 -14.04 1.55
CA LYS A 82 4.25 -12.87 1.23
C LYS A 82 3.62 -12.08 0.09
N ILE A 83 3.74 -10.76 0.14
CA ILE A 83 3.39 -9.89 -0.98
C ILE A 83 4.42 -10.11 -2.09
N ILE A 84 3.95 -10.50 -3.27
CA ILE A 84 4.79 -10.65 -4.47
C ILE A 84 4.58 -9.52 -5.47
N ILE A 85 3.45 -8.82 -5.38
CA ILE A 85 3.15 -7.62 -6.17
C ILE A 85 2.36 -6.65 -5.28
N ALA A 86 2.77 -5.38 -5.29
CA ALA A 86 2.04 -4.28 -4.66
C ALA A 86 1.91 -3.13 -5.66
N GLN A 87 0.72 -2.58 -5.80
CA GLN A 87 0.51 -1.35 -6.55
C GLN A 87 -0.48 -0.48 -5.79
N ASN A 88 -0.15 0.80 -5.60
CA ASN A 88 -1.05 1.78 -5.02
C ASN A 88 -1.43 2.82 -6.05
N THR A 89 -2.71 3.18 -6.08
CA THR A 89 -3.24 4.29 -6.87
C THR A 89 -3.82 5.30 -5.92
N THR A 90 -3.28 6.52 -5.91
CA THR A 90 -3.84 7.64 -5.13
C THR A 90 -4.88 8.38 -5.93
N PHE A 91 -5.95 8.82 -5.27
CA PHE A 91 -6.99 9.63 -5.88
C PHE A 91 -7.51 10.66 -4.88
N SER A 92 -8.27 11.63 -5.39
CA SER A 92 -8.99 12.61 -4.58
C SER A 92 -10.47 12.34 -4.79
N SER A 93 -11.26 12.28 -3.71
CA SER A 93 -12.72 12.24 -3.85
C SER A 93 -13.19 13.60 -4.33
N THR A 94 -13.90 13.60 -5.46
CA THR A 94 -14.53 14.79 -6.06
C THR A 94 -15.76 15.22 -5.27
#